data_AF-A0A417L1V9-F1
#
_entry.id   AF-A0A417L1V9-F1
#
_cell.length_a   1.000
_cell.length_b   1.000
_cell.length_c   1.000
_cell.angle_alpha   90.00
_cell.angle_beta   90.00
_cell.angle_gamma   90.00
#
_symmetry.space_group_name_H-M   'P 1'
#
loop_
_entity.id
_entity.type
_entity.pdbx_description
1 polymer ?
#
loop_
_entity_poly.entity_id
_entity_poly.type
_entity_poly.pdbx_seq_one_letter_code
_entity_poly.pdbx_strand_id
1 'polypeptide(L)'
;MYYLRLAYKAAFNEWDIMTVRFQVFLTRLFTRDWERTLNFLLEYTVLGTLRFDLQQPDIILRFIAQMEKRRPDYNPSLVHLAFSLLLTLSYKGSVEYLGDKLREEWLTAEDLNMLNDKTLIANEPGHKQSKVK
;
A
#
# COMPACT_ATOMS: atom_id res chain seq x y z
N MET A 1 24.74 5.78 2.78
CA MET A 1 23.83 5.91 1.62
C MET A 1 24.18 4.90 0.51
N TYR A 2 25.43 4.81 0.06
CA TYR A 2 25.86 3.92 -1.05
C TYR A 2 25.49 2.43 -0.90
N TYR A 3 25.89 1.79 0.20
CA TYR A 3 25.62 0.35 0.42
C TYR A 3 24.14 0.01 0.51
N LEU A 4 23.31 0.90 1.06
CA LEU A 4 21.88 0.69 1.14
C LEU A 4 21.23 0.73 -0.25
N ARG A 5 21.68 1.64 -1.12
CA ARG A 5 21.24 1.72 -2.51
C ARG A 5 21.61 0.47 -3.31
N LEU A 6 22.79 -0.10 -3.06
CA LEU A 6 23.19 -1.38 -3.64
C LEU A 6 22.30 -2.53 -3.14
N ALA A 7 22.01 -2.57 -1.84
CA ALA A 7 21.12 -3.58 -1.27
C ALA A 7 19.71 -3.52 -1.89
N TYR A 8 19.16 -2.31 -2.08
CA TYR A 8 17.89 -2.16 -2.78
C TYR A 8 17.96 -2.64 -4.23
N LYS A 9 18.98 -2.22 -5.00
CA LYS A 9 19.14 -2.66 -6.40
C LYS A 9 19.28 -4.18 -6.53
N ALA A 10 20.08 -4.79 -5.65
CA ALA A 10 20.24 -6.24 -5.62
C ALA A 10 18.90 -6.93 -5.37
N ALA A 11 18.11 -6.45 -4.39
CA ALA A 11 16.80 -7.01 -4.11
C ALA A 11 15.81 -6.92 -5.29
N PHE A 12 15.93 -5.92 -6.16
CA PHE A 12 15.05 -5.81 -7.34
C PHE A 12 15.51 -6.65 -8.53
N ASN A 13 16.83 -6.81 -8.69
CA ASN A 13 17.39 -7.45 -9.89
C ASN A 13 17.65 -8.95 -9.71
N GLU A 14 17.90 -9.41 -8.49
CA GLU A 14 18.46 -10.74 -8.22
C GLU A 14 17.64 -11.51 -7.18
N TRP A 15 16.42 -11.07 -6.84
CA TRP A 15 15.62 -11.66 -5.75
C TRP A 15 15.46 -13.18 -5.86
N ASP A 16 15.15 -13.67 -7.06
CA ASP A 16 14.88 -15.07 -7.38
C ASP A 16 16.11 -15.97 -7.32
N ILE A 17 17.30 -15.42 -7.52
CA ILE A 17 18.57 -16.13 -7.46
C ILE A 17 19.30 -15.98 -6.11
N MET A 18 18.81 -15.09 -5.23
CA MET A 18 19.35 -14.93 -3.88
C MET A 18 19.05 -16.12 -2.98
N THR A 19 19.99 -16.44 -2.08
CA THR A 19 19.73 -17.43 -1.04
C THR A 19 18.66 -16.93 -0.07
N VAL A 20 17.90 -17.86 0.51
CA VAL A 20 16.89 -17.57 1.56
C VAL A 20 17.47 -16.69 2.68
N ARG A 21 18.73 -16.92 3.06
CA ARG A 21 19.40 -16.13 4.10
C ARG A 21 19.55 -14.65 3.70
N PHE A 22 19.91 -14.38 2.45
CA PHE A 22 20.03 -13.02 1.94
C PHE A 22 18.67 -12.34 1.76
N GLN A 23 17.67 -13.08 1.27
CA GLN A 23 16.29 -12.58 1.19
C GLN A 23 15.79 -12.14 2.57
N VAL A 24 15.96 -12.98 3.61
CA VAL A 24 15.58 -12.63 4.99
C VAL A 24 16.33 -11.40 5.50
N PHE A 25 17.64 -11.30 5.23
CA PHE A 25 18.44 -10.14 5.60
C PHE A 25 17.91 -8.86 4.95
N LEU A 26 17.65 -8.88 3.64
CA LEU A 26 17.15 -7.74 2.90
C LEU A 26 15.74 -7.34 3.35
N THR A 27 14.85 -8.31 3.58
CA THR A 27 13.52 -8.04 4.15
C THR A 27 13.66 -7.30 5.49
N ARG A 28 14.49 -7.79 6.41
CA ARG A 28 14.71 -7.11 7.70
C ARG A 28 15.36 -5.74 7.55
N LEU A 29 16.26 -5.58 6.58
CA LEU A 29 16.88 -4.29 6.29
C LEU A 29 15.83 -3.28 5.83
N PHE A 30 14.87 -3.70 4.99
CA PHE A 30 13.84 -2.84 4.43
C PHE A 30 12.76 -2.49 5.46
N THR A 31 12.36 -3.47 6.28
CA THR A 31 11.32 -3.27 7.31
C THR A 31 11.82 -2.57 8.56
N ARG A 32 13.15 -2.39 8.72
CA ARG A 32 13.71 -1.59 9.82
C ARG A 32 13.41 -0.10 9.68
N ASP A 33 13.32 0.39 8.44
CA ASP A 33 13.08 1.79 8.12
C ASP A 33 12.14 1.86 6.91
N TRP A 34 10.84 1.75 7.22
CA TRP A 34 9.78 1.72 6.22
C TRP A 34 9.73 2.99 5.38
N GLU A 35 9.91 4.15 6.01
CA GLU A 35 9.87 5.45 5.36
C GLU A 35 11.00 5.58 4.34
N ARG A 36 12.23 5.24 4.73
CA ARG A 36 13.37 5.30 3.82
C ARG A 36 13.26 4.30 2.67
N THR A 37 12.75 3.11 2.95
CA THR A 37 12.50 2.10 1.92
C THR A 37 11.44 2.61 0.94
N LEU A 38 10.32 3.16 1.44
CA LEU A 38 9.28 3.75 0.60
C LEU A 38 9.84 4.85 -0.30
N ASN A 39 10.57 5.82 0.28
CA ASN A 39 11.17 6.90 -0.49
C ASN A 39 12.13 6.37 -1.54
N PHE A 40 12.94 5.35 -1.23
CA PHE A 40 13.80 4.73 -2.22
C PHE A 40 13.00 4.14 -3.40
N LEU A 41 11.94 3.38 -3.10
CA LEU A 41 11.11 2.73 -4.09
C LEU A 41 10.42 3.76 -4.99
N LEU A 42 9.88 4.82 -4.41
CA LEU A 42 9.14 5.83 -5.14
C LEU A 42 10.05 6.77 -5.95
N GLU A 43 11.21 7.14 -5.43
CA GLU A 43 12.10 8.11 -6.10
C GLU A 43 13.04 7.47 -7.13
N TYR A 44 13.44 6.21 -6.93
CA TYR A 44 14.50 5.59 -7.71
C TYR A 44 14.07 4.35 -8.49
N THR A 45 12.78 4.03 -8.50
CA THR A 45 12.23 2.93 -9.31
C THR A 45 10.98 3.39 -10.06
N VAL A 46 10.52 2.56 -11.01
CA VAL A 46 9.28 2.83 -11.76
C VAL A 46 8.03 2.85 -10.87
N LEU A 47 8.08 2.29 -9.66
CA LEU A 47 6.91 2.23 -8.77
C LEU A 47 6.35 3.62 -8.45
N GLY A 48 7.21 4.65 -8.36
CA GLY A 48 6.76 6.03 -8.13
C GLY A 48 5.81 6.56 -9.20
N THR A 49 5.96 6.11 -10.45
CA THR A 49 5.14 6.55 -11.60
C THR A 49 3.89 5.71 -11.78
N LEU A 50 3.77 4.58 -11.08
CA LEU A 50 2.64 3.65 -11.19
C LEU A 50 1.59 3.86 -10.10
N ARG A 51 1.78 4.84 -9.22
CA ARG A 51 0.83 5.13 -8.15
C ARG A 51 -0.48 5.65 -8.70
N PHE A 52 -1.56 5.26 -8.02
CA PHE A 52 -2.91 5.72 -8.33
C PHE A 52 -3.27 6.96 -7.50
N ASP A 53 -3.73 8.01 -8.16
CA ASP A 53 -4.27 9.20 -7.51
C ASP A 53 -5.76 9.00 -7.19
N LEU A 54 -6.07 8.70 -5.93
CA LEU A 54 -7.46 8.59 -5.48
C LEU A 54 -8.13 9.96 -5.43
N GLN A 55 -9.38 10.03 -5.91
CA GLN A 55 -10.19 11.25 -5.78
C GLN A 55 -10.59 11.56 -4.33
N GLN A 56 -10.76 10.52 -3.51
CA GLN A 56 -11.21 10.60 -2.11
C GLN A 56 -10.41 9.61 -1.25
N PRO A 57 -9.08 9.85 -1.08
CA PRO A 57 -8.20 8.90 -0.42
C PRO A 57 -8.62 8.62 1.02
N ASP A 58 -9.06 9.63 1.76
CA ASP A 58 -9.39 9.50 3.18
C ASP A 58 -10.50 8.48 3.44
N ILE A 59 -11.55 8.45 2.62
CA ILE A 59 -12.67 7.51 2.79
C ILE A 59 -12.23 6.08 2.50
N ILE A 60 -11.45 5.88 1.43
CA ILE A 60 -10.91 4.55 1.10
C ILE A 60 -9.99 4.06 2.22
N LEU A 61 -9.14 4.92 2.75
CA LEU A 61 -8.24 4.59 3.86
C LEU A 61 -9.02 4.22 5.14
N ARG A 62 -10.06 5.00 5.49
CA ARG A 62 -10.96 4.68 6.61
C ARG A 62 -11.68 3.35 6.40
N PHE A 63 -12.10 3.06 5.17
CA PHE A 63 -12.73 1.78 4.83
C PHE A 63 -11.78 0.60 5.01
N ILE A 64 -10.56 0.71 4.49
CA ILE A 64 -9.51 -0.31 4.67
C ILE A 64 -9.20 -0.51 6.16
N ALA A 65 -9.01 0.58 6.91
CA ALA A 65 -8.79 0.52 8.35
C ALA A 65 -9.91 -0.23 9.09
N GLN A 66 -11.17 0.07 8.75
CA GLN A 66 -12.33 -0.59 9.35
C GLN A 66 -12.38 -2.09 9.03
N MET A 67 -12.07 -2.48 7.79
CA MET A 67 -12.03 -3.90 7.41
C MET A 67 -10.94 -4.66 8.16
N GLU A 68 -9.75 -4.08 8.28
CA GLU A 68 -8.61 -4.71 8.95
C GLU A 68 -8.81 -4.81 10.47
N LYS A 69 -9.49 -3.83 11.10
CA LYS A 69 -9.84 -3.85 12.53
C LYS A 69 -11.04 -4.75 12.87
N ARG A 70 -11.75 -5.31 11.89
CA ARG A 70 -13.01 -6.05 12.12
C ARG A 70 -12.84 -7.30 12.97
N ARG A 71 -11.63 -7.88 13.01
CA ARG A 71 -11.34 -9.12 13.74
C ARG A 71 -10.71 -8.83 15.10
N PRO A 72 -11.40 -9.10 16.23
CA PRO A 72 -10.87 -8.81 17.57
C PRO A 72 -9.60 -9.62 17.89
N ASP A 73 -9.43 -10.80 17.29
CA ASP A 73 -8.28 -11.69 17.52
C ASP A 73 -7.10 -11.41 16.57
N TYR A 74 -7.20 -10.38 15.72
CA TYR A 74 -6.18 -10.03 14.74
C TYR A 74 -5.71 -8.60 14.97
N ASN A 75 -4.42 -8.44 15.28
CA ASN A 75 -3.79 -7.14 15.41
C ASN A 75 -2.88 -6.87 14.20
N PRO A 76 -3.36 -6.21 13.14
CA PRO A 76 -2.56 -5.94 11.95
C PRO A 76 -1.42 -4.98 12.26
N SER A 77 -0.30 -5.15 11.55
CA SER A 77 0.75 -4.12 11.53
C SER A 77 0.28 -2.94 10.67
N LEU A 78 -0.30 -1.92 11.31
CA LEU A 78 -0.80 -0.73 10.61
C LEU A 78 0.31 0.06 9.90
N VAL A 79 1.54 -0.03 10.40
CA VAL A 79 2.74 0.56 9.74
C VAL A 79 3.04 -0.16 8.43
N HIS A 80 2.94 -1.50 8.41
CA HIS A 80 3.14 -2.28 7.19
C HIS A 80 2.00 -2.06 6.17
N LEU A 81 0.76 -1.95 6.67
CA LEU A 81 -0.39 -1.58 5.86
C LEU A 81 -0.22 -0.19 5.24
N ALA A 82 0.16 0.81 6.05
CA ALA A 82 0.44 2.16 5.61
C ALA A 82 1.54 2.20 4.53
N PHE A 83 2.64 1.46 4.72
CA PHE A 83 3.69 1.31 3.71
C PHE A 83 3.13 0.79 2.38
N SER A 84 2.33 -0.28 2.42
CA SER A 84 1.75 -0.91 1.21
C SER A 84 0.79 0.05 0.49
N LEU A 85 0.02 0.82 1.24
CA LEU A 85 -0.89 1.83 0.70
C LEU A 85 -0.13 2.99 0.07
N LEU A 86 0.91 3.52 0.73
CA LEU A 86 1.71 4.62 0.18
C LEU A 86 2.56 4.21 -1.04
N LEU A 87 2.90 2.92 -1.14
CA LEU A 87 3.60 2.39 -2.30
C LEU A 87 2.70 2.39 -3.55
N THR A 88 1.39 2.24 -3.36
CA THR A 88 0.42 2.06 -4.46
C THR A 88 -0.44 3.29 -4.71
N LEU A 89 -0.68 4.10 -3.68
CA LEU A 89 -1.55 5.26 -3.70
C LEU A 89 -0.72 6.52 -3.52
N SER A 90 -1.04 7.53 -4.32
CA SER A 90 -0.51 8.87 -4.12
C SER A 90 -1.26 9.53 -2.96
N TYR A 91 -0.61 9.58 -1.80
CA TYR A 91 -1.16 10.17 -0.59
C TYR A 91 -0.07 11.01 0.11
N LYS A 92 -0.47 12.15 0.68
CA LYS A 92 0.44 13.04 1.40
C LYS A 92 0.57 12.59 2.85
N GLY A 93 1.76 12.15 3.24
CA GLY A 93 2.09 11.78 4.62
C GLY A 93 3.22 10.77 4.69
N SER A 94 3.76 10.57 5.89
CA SER A 94 4.74 9.51 6.16
C SER A 94 4.03 8.18 6.45
N VAL A 95 4.80 7.09 6.40
CA VAL A 95 4.32 5.75 6.79
C VAL A 95 3.79 5.73 8.21
N GLU A 96 4.50 6.35 9.15
CA GLU A 96 4.08 6.41 10.56
C GLU A 96 2.80 7.23 10.72
N TYR A 97 2.73 8.41 10.11
CA TYR A 97 1.55 9.26 10.16
C TYR A 97 0.31 8.54 9.64
N LEU A 98 0.42 7.87 8.49
CA LEU A 98 -0.70 7.09 7.95
C LEU A 98 -1.02 5.89 8.84
N GLY A 99 -0.02 5.21 9.40
CA GLY A 99 -0.22 4.10 10.34
C GLY A 99 -1.02 4.50 11.57
N ASP A 100 -0.75 5.68 12.14
CA ASP A 100 -1.49 6.23 13.27
C ASP A 100 -2.90 6.69 12.85
N LYS A 101 -3.03 7.37 11.70
CA LYS A 101 -4.34 7.74 11.15
C LYS A 101 -5.25 6.54 10.95
N LEU A 102 -4.72 5.45 10.40
CA LEU A 102 -5.45 4.18 10.24
C LEU A 102 -5.87 3.59 11.58
N ARG A 103 -5.18 3.87 12.70
CA ARG A 103 -5.54 3.40 14.05
C ARG A 103 -6.70 4.20 14.64
N GLU A 104 -6.72 5.50 14.41
CA GLU A 104 -7.63 6.42 15.09
C GLU A 104 -8.93 6.65 14.33
N GLU A 105 -8.89 6.67 13.00
CA GLU A 105 -10.06 7.03 12.21
C GLU A 105 -10.99 5.83 11.97
N TRP A 106 -12.30 6.12 12.02
CA TRP A 106 -13.38 5.18 11.80
C TRP A 106 -14.26 5.66 10.66
N LEU A 107 -14.89 4.72 9.97
CA LEU A 107 -15.85 5.05 8.93
C LEU A 107 -17.08 5.73 9.55
N THR A 108 -17.51 6.85 8.99
CA THR A 108 -18.68 7.60 9.45
C THR A 108 -19.92 7.24 8.63
N ALA A 109 -21.12 7.57 9.14
CA ALA A 109 -22.35 7.45 8.37
C ALA A 109 -22.35 8.33 7.11
N GLU A 110 -21.69 9.49 7.18
CA GLU A 110 -21.49 10.38 6.04
C GLU A 110 -20.62 9.73 4.96
N ASP A 111 -19.53 9.05 5.34
CA ASP A 111 -18.69 8.29 4.41
C ASP A 111 -19.49 7.21 3.66
N LEU A 112 -20.36 6.49 4.38
CA LEU A 112 -21.24 5.47 3.79
C LEU A 112 -22.25 6.07 2.82
N ASN A 113 -22.88 7.18 3.20
CA ASN A 113 -23.82 7.88 2.33
C ASN A 113 -23.12 8.40 1.08
N MET A 114 -21.92 8.96 1.22
CA MET A 114 -21.14 9.45 0.08
C MET A 114 -20.68 8.33 -0.85
N LEU A 115 -20.38 7.13 -0.33
CA LEU A 115 -20.12 5.94 -1.15
C LEU A 115 -21.38 5.49 -1.90
N ASN A 116 -22.53 5.48 -1.22
CA ASN A 116 -23.81 5.06 -1.77
C ASN A 116 -24.32 6.02 -2.87
N ASP A 117 -24.12 7.32 -2.69
CA ASP A 117 -24.51 8.36 -3.65
C ASP A 117 -23.61 8.40 -4.89
N LYS A 118 -22.36 7.91 -4.79
CA LYS A 118 -21.39 7.87 -5.90
C LYS A 118 -21.44 6.59 -6.73
N THR A 119 -22.18 5.57 -6.30
CA THR A 119 -22.34 4.32 -7.06
C THR A 119 -23.34 4.45 -8.21
N LEU A 120 -22.93 5.09 -9.32
CA LEU A 120 -23.43 4.68 -10.63
C LEU A 120 -22.80 3.32 -10.94
N ILE A 121 -23.55 2.22 -10.76
CA ILE A 121 -23.13 0.88 -11.16
C ILE A 121 -23.19 0.80 -12.70
N ALA A 122 -22.27 1.47 -13.37
CA ALA A 122 -21.91 1.15 -14.73
C ALA A 122 -20.73 0.19 -14.63
N ASN A 123 -20.95 -1.06 -15.05
CA ASN A 123 -19.84 -2.00 -15.23
C ASN A 123 -18.84 -1.33 -16.18
N GLU A 124 -17.73 -0.82 -15.65
CA GLU A 124 -16.58 -0.51 -16.51
C GLU A 124 -16.26 -1.79 -17.30
N PRO A 125 -15.82 -1.67 -18.56
CA PRO A 125 -15.52 -2.83 -19.38
C PRO A 125 -14.22 -3.51 -18.92
N GLY A 126 -14.22 -4.09 -17.73
CA GLY A 126 -13.32 -5.18 -17.37
C GLY A 126 -13.57 -6.32 -18.35
N HIS A 127 -12.48 -6.93 -18.85
CA HIS A 127 -12.46 -7.87 -19.98
C HIS A 127 -13.79 -8.59 -20.20
N LYS A 128 -14.47 -8.25 -21.31
CA LYS A 128 -15.58 -9.04 -21.84
C LYS A 128 -15.15 -10.50 -21.85
N GLN A 129 -15.84 -11.35 -21.08
CA GLN A 129 -15.69 -12.78 -21.22
C GLN A 129 -15.87 -13.11 -22.69
N SER A 130 -14.86 -13.72 -23.30
CA SER A 130 -14.94 -14.19 -24.68
C SER A 130 -16.08 -15.19 -24.74
N LYS A 131 -17.20 -14.79 -25.36
CA LYS A 131 -18.25 -15.74 -25.73
C LYS A 131 -17.66 -16.62 -26.83
N VAL A 132 -17.18 -17.79 -26.42
CA VAL A 132 -16.88 -18.90 -27.33
C VAL A 132 -18.18 -19.21 -28.07
N LYS A 133 -18.12 -19.10 -29.40
CA LYS A 133 -19.19 -19.54 -30.30
C LYS A 133 -19.24 -21.05 -30.39
#